data_AF-A0A9E5YEY4-F1
#
_entry.id   AF-A0A9E5YEY4-F1
#
_cell.length_a   1.000
_cell.length_b   1.000
_cell.length_c   1.000
_cell.angle_alpha   90.00
_cell.angle_beta   90.00
_cell.angle_gamma   90.00
#
_symmetry.space_group_name_H-M   'P 1'
#
loop_
_entity.id
_entity.type
_entity.pdbx_description
1 polymer ?
#
loop_
_entity_poly.entity_id
_entity_poly.type
_entity_poly.pdbx_seq_one_letter_code
_entity_poly.pdbx_strand_id
1 'polypeptide(L)'
;MNALKSKKRRLGVYLLISIPLIVLIGFATSKSAIDYTSKPSFCGSCHLMQTRYVSWERSLHNKATCFQCHSEPGLVGEAQAKLNGIKYLYYEYEGYRDVQILRAEVSNASCMRCHTIEKMDAKMQRAISPIQNPPTSHSSHVVDLKISCTACHGNIMHVTLEGTSKKALGACKDCHKQTDFVNLTNRLVF
;
A
#
# COMPACT_ATOMS: atom_id res chain seq x y z
N MET A 1 -11.93 55.83 -27.61
CA MET A 1 -10.89 54.79 -27.43
C MET A 1 -10.60 54.40 -25.97
N ASN A 2 -10.79 55.28 -24.96
CA ASN A 2 -10.44 54.98 -23.55
C ASN A 2 -11.35 53.99 -22.80
N ALA A 3 -12.66 53.93 -23.10
CA ALA A 3 -13.60 53.04 -22.42
C ALA A 3 -13.40 51.55 -22.77
N LEU A 4 -13.00 51.24 -24.02
CA LEU A 4 -12.68 49.87 -24.43
C LEU A 4 -11.39 49.37 -23.78
N LYS A 5 -10.40 50.27 -23.59
CA LYS A 5 -9.12 49.95 -22.93
C LYS A 5 -9.32 49.67 -21.43
N SER A 6 -10.21 50.41 -20.75
CA SER A 6 -10.53 50.18 -19.34
C SER A 6 -11.35 48.90 -19.10
N LYS A 7 -12.30 48.57 -20.00
CA LYS A 7 -13.10 47.33 -19.94
C LYS A 7 -12.23 46.08 -20.17
N LYS A 8 -11.31 46.12 -21.14
CA LYS A 8 -10.30 45.06 -21.37
C LYS A 8 -9.34 44.92 -20.18
N ARG A 9 -8.93 46.03 -19.55
CA ARG A 9 -8.07 46.00 -18.35
C ARG A 9 -8.79 45.40 -17.13
N ARG A 10 -10.06 45.74 -16.91
CA ARG A 10 -10.89 45.15 -15.84
C ARG A 10 -11.13 43.65 -16.07
N LEU A 11 -11.45 43.25 -17.30
CA LEU A 11 -11.60 41.83 -17.66
C LEU A 11 -10.28 41.05 -17.45
N GLY A 12 -9.14 41.63 -17.82
CA GLY A 12 -7.83 41.03 -17.57
C GLY A 12 -7.53 40.84 -16.07
N VAL A 13 -7.90 41.80 -15.22
CA VAL A 13 -7.77 41.67 -13.76
C VAL A 13 -8.70 40.60 -13.20
N TYR A 14 -9.94 40.52 -13.66
CA TYR A 14 -10.85 39.46 -13.23
C TYR A 14 -10.36 38.08 -13.61
N LEU A 15 -9.85 37.89 -14.84
CA LEU A 15 -9.27 36.61 -15.27
C LEU A 15 -7.98 36.26 -14.50
N LEU A 16 -7.14 37.24 -14.21
CA LEU A 16 -5.92 37.05 -13.41
C LEU A 16 -6.21 36.59 -11.97
N ILE A 17 -7.36 36.95 -11.40
CA ILE A 17 -7.75 36.57 -10.04
C ILE A 17 -8.62 35.30 -10.05
N SER A 18 -9.55 35.17 -11.00
CA SER A 18 -10.50 34.06 -11.03
C SER A 18 -9.86 32.74 -11.44
N ILE A 19 -8.92 32.74 -12.41
CA ILE A 19 -8.29 31.50 -12.87
C ILE A 19 -7.49 30.82 -11.76
N PRO A 20 -6.57 31.49 -11.03
CA PRO A 20 -5.86 30.87 -9.92
C PRO A 20 -6.80 30.41 -8.82
N LEU A 21 -7.85 31.19 -8.52
CA LEU A 21 -8.83 30.84 -7.50
C LEU A 21 -9.60 29.56 -7.89
N ILE A 22 -10.03 29.44 -9.15
CA ILE A 22 -10.70 28.24 -9.66
C ILE A 22 -9.76 27.03 -9.61
N VAL A 23 -8.50 27.19 -10.02
CA VAL A 23 -7.50 26.11 -9.95
C VAL A 23 -7.28 25.67 -8.50
N LEU A 24 -7.18 26.61 -7.56
CA LEU A 24 -6.94 26.32 -6.15
C LEU A 24 -8.15 25.62 -5.52
N ILE A 25 -9.36 26.07 -5.82
CA ILE A 25 -10.61 25.42 -5.40
C ILE A 25 -10.71 24.02 -6.02
N GLY A 26 -10.43 23.88 -7.32
CA GLY A 26 -10.43 22.60 -8.02
C GLY A 26 -9.45 21.60 -7.41
N PHE A 27 -8.24 22.06 -7.06
CA PHE A 27 -7.24 21.24 -6.39
C PHE A 27 -7.68 20.82 -4.99
N ALA A 28 -8.18 21.78 -4.18
CA ALA A 28 -8.63 21.51 -2.81
C ALA A 28 -9.80 20.52 -2.77
N THR A 29 -10.79 20.69 -3.65
CA THR A 29 -11.95 19.79 -3.76
C THR A 29 -11.52 18.40 -4.23
N SER A 30 -10.63 18.30 -5.23
CA SER A 30 -10.10 17.02 -5.73
C SER A 30 -9.35 16.27 -4.64
N LYS A 31 -8.48 16.96 -3.89
CA LYS A 31 -7.75 16.35 -2.76
C LYS A 31 -8.71 15.82 -1.70
N SER A 32 -9.72 16.61 -1.34
CA SER A 32 -10.74 16.20 -0.36
C SER A 32 -11.48 14.93 -0.82
N ALA A 33 -11.86 14.86 -2.10
CA ALA A 33 -12.52 13.68 -2.67
C ALA A 33 -11.60 12.45 -2.67
N ILE A 34 -10.31 12.63 -3.02
CA ILE A 34 -9.29 11.57 -2.96
C ILE A 34 -9.14 11.05 -1.53
N ASP A 35 -8.93 11.94 -0.56
CA ASP A 35 -8.74 11.58 0.84
C ASP A 35 -9.99 10.88 1.41
N TYR A 36 -11.19 11.33 1.04
CA TYR A 36 -12.46 10.71 1.46
C TYR A 36 -12.62 9.29 0.89
N THR A 37 -12.40 9.12 -0.42
CA THR A 37 -12.51 7.82 -1.10
C THR A 37 -11.39 6.84 -0.73
N SER A 38 -10.38 7.30 0.00
CA SER A 38 -9.29 6.47 0.55
C SER A 38 -9.58 5.96 1.97
N LYS A 39 -10.68 6.41 2.61
CA LYS A 39 -11.05 6.01 3.97
C LYS A 39 -11.62 4.58 4.03
N PRO A 40 -11.38 3.85 5.12
CA PRO A 40 -11.98 2.52 5.34
C PRO A 40 -13.51 2.52 5.30
N SER A 41 -14.17 3.57 5.82
CA SER A 41 -15.62 3.68 5.80
C SER A 41 -16.20 3.82 4.39
N PHE A 42 -15.47 4.45 3.46
CA PHE A 42 -15.88 4.51 2.05
C PHE A 42 -15.82 3.12 1.42
N CYS A 43 -14.69 2.41 1.58
CA CYS A 43 -14.55 1.05 1.08
C CYS A 43 -15.58 0.10 1.72
N GLY A 44 -15.79 0.22 3.03
CA GLY A 44 -16.79 -0.54 3.79
C GLY A 44 -18.24 -0.20 3.46
N SER A 45 -18.52 0.78 2.60
CA SER A 45 -19.86 0.98 2.04
C SER A 45 -20.18 0.01 0.90
N CYS A 46 -19.15 -0.62 0.30
CA CYS A 46 -19.32 -1.61 -0.77
C CYS A 46 -19.47 -3.02 -0.17
N HIS A 47 -20.48 -3.77 -0.63
CA HIS A 47 -20.74 -5.13 -0.15
C HIS A 47 -19.55 -6.09 -0.40
N LEU A 48 -18.86 -5.94 -1.55
CA LEU A 48 -17.66 -6.73 -1.91
C LEU A 48 -16.52 -6.58 -0.89
N MET A 49 -16.46 -5.45 -0.19
CA MET A 49 -15.38 -5.12 0.74
C MET A 49 -15.71 -5.43 2.20
N GLN A 50 -16.95 -5.84 2.53
CA GLN A 50 -17.40 -6.02 3.91
C GLN A 50 -16.50 -6.94 4.73
N THR A 51 -16.18 -8.12 4.20
CA THR A 51 -15.31 -9.09 4.88
C THR A 51 -13.91 -8.50 5.12
N ARG A 52 -13.38 -7.73 4.16
CA ARG A 52 -12.07 -7.09 4.26
C ARG A 52 -12.08 -5.94 5.26
N TYR A 53 -13.15 -5.16 5.30
CA TYR A 53 -13.38 -4.07 6.26
C TYR A 53 -13.45 -4.59 7.70
N VAL A 54 -14.28 -5.60 7.97
CA VAL A 54 -14.41 -6.18 9.32
C VAL A 54 -13.08 -6.79 9.80
N SER A 55 -12.34 -7.43 8.89
CA SER A 55 -11.02 -7.96 9.24
C SER A 55 -10.01 -6.85 9.55
N TRP A 56 -10.02 -5.77 8.77
CA TRP A 56 -9.18 -4.60 9.02
C TRP A 56 -9.50 -3.96 10.38
N GLU A 57 -10.78 -3.80 10.70
CA GLU A 57 -11.27 -3.19 11.95
C GLU A 57 -10.77 -3.95 13.20
N ARG A 58 -10.64 -5.28 13.08
CA ARG A 58 -10.14 -6.17 14.14
C ARG A 58 -8.61 -6.31 14.16
N SER A 59 -7.91 -5.75 13.18
CA SER A 59 -6.45 -5.87 13.06
C SER A 59 -5.71 -4.86 13.93
N LEU A 60 -4.39 -5.08 14.11
CA LEU A 60 -3.51 -4.13 14.81
C LEU A 60 -3.28 -2.81 14.06
N HIS A 61 -3.78 -2.68 12.83
CA HIS A 61 -3.64 -1.48 12.01
C HIS A 61 -5.00 -0.88 11.64
N ASN A 62 -6.03 -1.09 12.47
CA ASN A 62 -7.36 -0.48 12.32
C ASN A 62 -7.38 1.06 12.41
N LYS A 63 -6.22 1.70 12.54
CA LYS A 63 -6.04 3.16 12.44
C LYS A 63 -5.46 3.59 11.10
N ALA A 64 -4.94 2.65 10.29
CA ALA A 64 -4.44 2.93 8.96
C ALA A 64 -5.59 2.96 7.95
N THR A 65 -5.54 3.86 6.97
CA THR A 65 -6.50 3.85 5.86
C THR A 65 -6.20 2.68 4.91
N CYS A 66 -7.20 2.24 4.13
CA CYS A 66 -7.01 1.14 3.17
C CYS A 66 -5.89 1.44 2.17
N PHE A 67 -5.84 2.69 1.68
CA PHE A 67 -4.85 3.16 0.70
C PHE A 67 -3.44 3.34 1.26
N GLN A 68 -3.25 3.40 2.58
CA GLN A 68 -1.90 3.36 3.14
C GLN A 68 -1.18 2.04 2.84
N CYS A 69 -1.93 0.96 2.60
CA CYS A 69 -1.39 -0.33 2.17
C CYS A 69 -1.64 -0.61 0.68
N HIS A 70 -2.86 -0.36 0.19
CA HIS A 70 -3.32 -0.71 -1.17
C HIS A 70 -2.99 0.33 -2.24
N SER A 71 -2.06 1.25 -1.98
CA SER A 71 -1.51 2.16 -2.98
C SER A 71 0.01 2.24 -2.86
N GLU A 72 0.69 2.55 -3.95
CA GLU A 72 2.08 3.02 -3.84
C GLU A 72 2.12 4.39 -3.14
N PRO A 73 3.18 4.71 -2.38
CA PRO A 73 3.34 6.02 -1.75
C PRO A 73 3.37 7.16 -2.78
N GLY A 74 2.71 8.26 -2.45
CA GLY A 74 2.64 9.45 -3.29
C GLY A 74 1.41 9.52 -4.19
N LEU A 75 1.21 10.69 -4.81
CA LEU A 75 -0.02 11.03 -5.54
C LEU A 75 -0.24 10.15 -6.78
N VAL A 76 0.85 9.79 -7.48
CA VAL A 76 0.78 8.94 -8.68
C VAL A 76 0.31 7.53 -8.32
N GLY A 77 0.89 6.96 -7.26
CA GLY A 77 0.53 5.64 -6.77
C GLY A 77 -0.93 5.55 -6.31
N GLU A 78 -1.39 6.59 -5.62
CA GLU A 78 -2.80 6.71 -5.21
C GLU A 78 -3.74 6.83 -6.42
N ALA A 79 -3.39 7.63 -7.43
CA ALA A 79 -4.17 7.74 -8.66
C ALA A 79 -4.24 6.41 -9.42
N GLN A 80 -3.11 5.71 -9.56
CA GLN A 80 -3.06 4.38 -10.19
C GLN A 80 -3.91 3.35 -9.45
N ALA A 81 -3.85 3.32 -8.12
CA ALA A 81 -4.68 2.44 -7.31
C ALA A 81 -6.19 2.70 -7.53
N LYS A 82 -6.59 3.98 -7.64
CA LYS A 82 -7.99 4.34 -7.94
C LYS A 82 -8.41 3.91 -9.35
N LEU A 83 -7.56 4.11 -10.36
CA LEU A 83 -7.82 3.65 -11.73
C LEU A 83 -7.96 2.12 -11.80
N ASN A 84 -7.11 1.38 -11.08
CA ASN A 84 -7.20 -0.07 -10.97
C ASN A 84 -8.52 -0.49 -10.29
N GLY A 85 -8.95 0.23 -9.26
CA GLY A 85 -10.27 0.03 -8.63
C GLY A 85 -11.44 0.25 -9.58
N ILE A 86 -11.40 1.29 -10.43
CA ILE A 86 -12.42 1.53 -11.47
C ILE A 86 -12.43 0.39 -12.49
N LYS A 87 -11.24 -0.05 -12.94
CA LYS A 87 -11.09 -1.18 -13.86
C LYS A 87 -11.71 -2.45 -13.27
N TYR A 88 -11.51 -2.67 -11.97
CA TYR A 88 -12.12 -3.79 -11.26
C TYR A 88 -13.66 -3.70 -11.26
N LEU A 89 -14.23 -2.54 -10.94
CA LEU A 89 -15.68 -2.34 -10.98
C LEU A 89 -16.27 -2.60 -12.37
N TYR A 90 -15.56 -2.20 -13.42
CA TYR A 90 -15.96 -2.48 -14.80
C TYR A 90 -15.99 -3.99 -15.09
N TYR A 91 -14.95 -4.74 -14.71
CA TYR A 91 -14.93 -6.19 -14.91
C TYR A 91 -15.97 -6.94 -14.09
N GLU A 92 -16.23 -6.50 -12.87
CA GLU A 92 -17.30 -7.04 -12.02
C GLU A 92 -18.67 -6.81 -12.68
N TYR A 93 -18.91 -5.61 -13.24
CA TYR A 93 -20.14 -5.28 -13.95
C TYR A 93 -20.36 -6.16 -15.20
N GLU A 94 -19.31 -6.43 -15.96
CA GLU A 94 -19.33 -7.31 -17.14
C GLU A 94 -19.40 -8.81 -16.78
N GLY A 95 -19.32 -9.17 -15.48
CA GLY A 95 -19.45 -10.55 -15.01
C GLY A 95 -18.19 -11.41 -15.13
N TYR A 96 -17.01 -10.80 -15.32
CA TYR A 96 -15.73 -11.53 -15.31
C TYR A 96 -15.39 -12.01 -13.89
N ARG A 97 -15.32 -13.33 -13.70
CA ARG A 97 -15.06 -13.96 -12.38
C ARG A 97 -13.64 -14.52 -12.20
N ASP A 98 -12.70 -14.22 -13.10
CA ASP A 98 -11.30 -14.62 -12.91
C ASP A 98 -10.60 -13.63 -11.97
N VAL A 99 -10.51 -14.04 -10.71
CA VAL A 99 -10.18 -13.21 -9.54
C VAL A 99 -8.67 -13.04 -9.29
N GLN A 100 -7.83 -13.11 -10.32
CA GLN A 100 -6.43 -12.65 -10.18
C GLN A 100 -6.34 -11.12 -10.11
N ILE A 101 -7.26 -10.41 -10.76
CA ILE A 101 -7.34 -8.94 -10.76
C ILE A 101 -7.67 -8.40 -9.34
N LEU A 102 -8.22 -9.26 -8.47
CA LEU A 102 -8.61 -8.94 -7.10
C LEU A 102 -7.50 -9.05 -6.06
N ARG A 103 -6.34 -9.61 -6.42
CA ARG A 103 -5.19 -9.61 -5.52
C ARG A 103 -4.53 -8.25 -5.62
N ALA A 104 -5.01 -7.32 -4.81
CA ALA A 104 -4.27 -6.10 -4.54
C ALA A 104 -2.95 -6.49 -3.86
N GLU A 105 -1.88 -6.52 -4.64
CA GLU A 105 -0.54 -6.74 -4.15
C GLU A 105 -0.11 -5.54 -3.31
N VAL A 106 0.34 -5.80 -2.10
CA VAL A 106 0.86 -4.77 -1.20
C VAL A 106 2.37 -4.79 -1.32
N SER A 107 2.93 -3.68 -1.78
CA SER A 107 4.38 -3.55 -1.91
C SER A 107 5.08 -3.32 -0.58
N ASN A 108 6.38 -3.59 -0.54
CA ASN A 108 7.23 -3.26 0.60
C ASN A 108 7.23 -1.76 0.91
N ALA A 109 7.08 -0.91 -0.11
CA ALA A 109 7.06 0.54 0.05
C ALA A 109 5.90 0.99 0.94
N SER A 110 4.74 0.35 0.82
CA SER A 110 3.58 0.59 1.69
C SER A 110 3.85 0.27 3.16
N CYS A 111 4.52 -0.85 3.44
CA CYS A 111 4.93 -1.21 4.80
C CYS A 111 5.97 -0.21 5.35
N MET A 112 6.94 0.17 4.51
CA MET A 112 8.05 1.05 4.88
C MET A 112 7.65 2.50 5.14
N ARG A 113 6.42 2.90 4.82
CA ARG A 113 5.85 4.20 5.26
C ARG A 113 5.89 4.36 6.78
N CYS A 114 5.72 3.25 7.51
CA CYS A 114 5.68 3.23 8.98
C CYS A 114 6.75 2.31 9.58
N HIS A 115 7.17 1.26 8.86
CA HIS A 115 8.11 0.25 9.32
C HIS A 115 9.46 0.36 8.60
N THR A 116 10.39 1.12 9.16
CA THR A 116 11.74 1.21 8.58
C THR A 116 12.55 -0.05 8.90
N ILE A 117 13.31 -0.54 7.91
CA ILE A 117 14.15 -1.74 8.04
C ILE A 117 15.11 -1.61 9.21
N GLU A 118 15.76 -0.45 9.34
CA GLU A 118 16.69 -0.15 10.44
C GLU A 118 16.05 -0.34 11.82
N LYS A 119 14.84 0.20 12.04
CA LYS A 119 14.14 0.07 13.34
C LYS A 119 13.75 -1.38 13.62
N MET A 120 13.37 -2.12 12.58
CA MET A 120 13.00 -3.54 12.72
C MET A 120 14.21 -4.42 13.03
N ASP A 121 15.33 -4.21 12.33
CA ASP A 121 16.56 -4.95 12.58
C ASP A 121 17.15 -4.63 13.95
N ALA A 122 17.14 -3.36 14.36
CA ALA A 122 17.58 -2.97 15.69
C ALA A 122 16.66 -3.54 16.80
N LYS A 123 15.37 -3.76 16.52
CA LYS A 123 14.45 -4.42 17.45
C LYS A 123 14.72 -5.92 17.52
N MET A 124 15.02 -6.56 16.38
CA MET A 124 15.32 -7.98 16.29
C MET A 124 16.63 -8.33 17.01
N GLN A 125 17.67 -7.51 16.85
CA GLN A 125 18.97 -7.70 17.51
C GLN A 125 18.91 -7.58 19.03
N ARG A 126 17.97 -6.77 19.57
CA ARG A 126 17.76 -6.62 21.01
C ARG A 126 16.88 -7.72 21.62
N ALA A 127 16.07 -8.38 20.79
CA ALA A 127 15.33 -9.56 21.21
C ALA A 127 16.32 -10.74 21.26
N ILE A 128 16.95 -10.96 22.42
CA ILE A 128 17.79 -12.15 22.68
C ILE A 128 16.87 -13.38 22.61
N SER A 129 16.64 -13.92 21.42
CA SER A 129 15.86 -15.14 21.23
C SER A 129 16.81 -16.25 20.83
N PRO A 130 17.10 -17.24 21.71
CA PRO A 130 17.93 -18.39 21.37
C PRO A 130 17.31 -19.30 20.28
N ILE A 131 16.13 -18.96 19.78
CA ILE A 131 15.35 -19.72 18.79
C ILE A 131 15.76 -19.36 17.35
N GLN A 132 16.39 -18.20 17.12
CA GLN A 132 16.70 -17.71 15.78
C GLN A 132 18.21 -17.73 15.55
N ASN A 133 18.72 -18.92 15.27
CA ASN A 133 20.07 -19.10 14.77
C ASN A 133 20.00 -19.70 13.34
N PRO A 134 20.36 -18.94 12.28
CA PRO A 134 20.90 -17.59 12.32
C PRO A 134 19.84 -16.52 12.63
N PRO A 135 20.23 -15.37 13.20
CA PRO A 135 19.32 -14.26 13.47
C PRO A 135 18.75 -13.75 12.16
N THR A 136 17.43 -13.73 12.05
CA THR A 136 16.72 -13.17 10.89
C THR A 136 16.99 -11.66 10.82
N SER A 137 17.51 -11.17 9.70
CA SER A 137 17.60 -9.73 9.38
C SER A 137 16.61 -9.38 8.28
N HIS A 138 15.81 -8.33 8.49
CA HIS A 138 14.98 -7.76 7.44
C HIS A 138 15.83 -7.13 6.34
N SER A 139 16.99 -6.56 6.65
CA SER A 139 17.91 -6.06 5.61
C SER A 139 18.30 -7.15 4.63
N SER A 140 18.76 -8.31 5.12
CA SER A 140 19.17 -9.41 4.23
C SER A 140 18.01 -9.93 3.36
N HIS A 141 16.79 -10.03 3.90
CA HIS A 141 15.66 -10.60 3.16
C HIS A 141 14.94 -9.57 2.27
N VAL A 142 14.67 -8.38 2.80
CA VAL A 142 13.83 -7.37 2.14
C VAL A 142 14.67 -6.39 1.31
N VAL A 143 15.86 -6.03 1.77
CA VAL A 143 16.74 -5.08 1.05
C VAL A 143 17.63 -5.81 0.06
N ASP A 144 18.34 -6.85 0.48
CA ASP A 144 19.31 -7.53 -0.40
C ASP A 144 18.61 -8.52 -1.34
N LEU A 145 17.78 -9.41 -0.79
CA LEU A 145 17.06 -10.44 -1.56
C LEU A 145 15.73 -9.96 -2.15
N LYS A 146 15.30 -8.71 -1.86
CA LYS A 146 14.04 -8.11 -2.37
C LYS A 146 12.77 -8.94 -2.09
N ILE A 147 12.76 -9.75 -1.04
CA ILE A 147 11.61 -10.55 -0.64
C ILE A 147 10.49 -9.62 -0.14
N SER A 148 9.24 -9.91 -0.53
CA SER A 148 8.08 -9.15 -0.08
C SER A 148 7.85 -9.31 1.43
N CYS A 149 7.47 -8.23 2.11
CA CYS A 149 7.06 -8.25 3.51
C CYS A 149 5.91 -9.25 3.73
N THR A 150 5.00 -9.36 2.77
CA THR A 150 3.86 -10.29 2.83
C THR A 150 4.24 -11.76 2.60
N ALA A 151 5.46 -12.06 2.16
CA ALA A 151 5.93 -13.44 2.07
C ALA A 151 6.04 -14.08 3.47
N CYS A 152 6.51 -13.31 4.46
CA CYS A 152 6.57 -13.75 5.86
C CYS A 152 5.35 -13.28 6.67
N HIS A 153 4.79 -12.10 6.33
CA HIS A 153 3.67 -11.48 7.03
C HIS A 153 2.37 -11.46 6.19
N GLY A 154 2.05 -12.54 5.49
CA GLY A 154 0.96 -12.56 4.49
C GLY A 154 -0.47 -12.33 4.99
N ASN A 155 -0.71 -12.36 6.30
CA ASN A 155 -2.04 -12.22 6.90
C ASN A 155 -2.12 -11.12 7.96
N ILE A 156 -1.43 -10.00 7.79
CA ILE A 156 -1.43 -8.89 8.77
C ILE A 156 -2.82 -8.27 8.96
N MET A 157 -3.61 -8.14 7.88
CA MET A 157 -4.78 -7.27 7.84
C MET A 157 -6.10 -7.98 7.55
N HIS A 158 -6.12 -8.90 6.59
CA HIS A 158 -7.34 -9.51 6.06
C HIS A 158 -7.50 -10.98 6.48
N VAL A 159 -7.20 -11.27 7.75
CA VAL A 159 -7.19 -12.60 8.35
C VAL A 159 -8.43 -13.44 7.99
N THR A 160 -8.18 -14.62 7.43
CA THR A 160 -9.15 -15.72 7.38
C THR A 160 -9.17 -16.43 8.74
N LEU A 161 -9.79 -15.86 9.77
CA LEU A 161 -10.07 -16.45 11.11
C LEU A 161 -8.95 -17.20 11.89
N GLU A 162 -7.73 -17.34 11.36
CA GLU A 162 -6.62 -18.16 11.90
C GLU A 162 -5.27 -17.40 11.90
N GLY A 163 -5.26 -16.08 11.79
CA GLY A 163 -4.04 -15.31 11.60
C GLY A 163 -3.45 -14.76 12.90
N THR A 164 -2.85 -15.62 13.74
CA THR A 164 -1.92 -15.16 14.79
C THR A 164 -0.47 -15.29 14.33
N SER A 165 0.41 -14.52 14.96
CA SER A 165 1.88 -14.47 14.75
C SER A 165 2.60 -15.83 14.71
N LYS A 166 1.96 -16.92 15.15
CA LYS A 166 2.45 -18.30 15.06
C LYS A 166 2.74 -18.77 13.63
N LYS A 167 2.10 -18.22 12.59
CA LYS A 167 2.37 -18.58 11.18
C LYS A 167 3.69 -18.01 10.63
N ALA A 168 4.23 -16.93 11.21
CA ALA A 168 5.49 -16.33 10.76
C ALA A 168 6.70 -17.27 10.95
N LEU A 169 6.69 -18.11 12.01
CA LEU A 169 7.74 -19.09 12.25
C LEU A 169 7.68 -20.29 11.27
N GLY A 170 6.49 -20.62 10.76
CA GLY A 170 6.29 -21.62 9.71
C GLY A 170 6.88 -21.17 8.38
N ALA A 171 6.63 -19.92 7.99
CA ALA A 171 7.13 -19.34 6.75
C ALA A 171 8.67 -19.41 6.62
N CYS A 172 9.41 -19.18 7.72
CA CYS A 172 10.86 -19.31 7.73
C CYS A 172 11.30 -20.74 7.38
N LYS A 173 10.73 -21.74 8.07
CA LYS A 173 11.09 -23.15 7.86
C LYS A 173 10.71 -23.62 6.46
N ASP A 174 9.55 -23.22 5.96
CA ASP A 174 9.06 -23.69 4.67
C ASP A 174 9.91 -23.16 3.51
N CYS A 175 10.43 -21.93 3.60
CA CYS A 175 11.35 -21.37 2.60
C CYS A 175 12.79 -21.91 2.76
N HIS A 176 13.30 -22.00 3.99
CA HIS A 176 14.66 -22.50 4.24
C HIS A 176 14.82 -24.01 4.05
N LYS A 177 13.74 -24.81 4.09
CA LYS A 177 13.75 -26.23 3.64
C LYS A 177 13.91 -26.37 2.12
N GLN A 178 13.54 -25.36 1.35
CA GLN A 178 13.66 -25.36 -0.11
C GLN A 178 14.99 -24.76 -0.58
N THR A 179 15.73 -24.12 0.32
CA THR A 179 17.03 -23.49 0.07
C THR A 179 18.10 -24.20 0.89
N ASP A 180 18.49 -25.41 0.49
CA ASP A 180 19.70 -26.04 1.03
C ASP A 180 20.93 -25.20 0.60
N PHE A 181 21.39 -24.34 1.52
CA PHE A 181 22.59 -23.51 1.37
C PHE A 181 23.89 -24.32 1.21
N VAL A 182 23.83 -25.65 1.30
CA VAL A 182 24.97 -26.57 1.12
C VAL A 182 25.48 -26.58 -0.34
N ASN A 183 24.70 -26.11 -1.32
CA ASN A 183 25.08 -26.14 -2.74
C ASN A 183 25.48 -24.79 -3.37
N LEU A 184 25.41 -23.66 -2.65
CA LEU A 184 25.78 -22.35 -3.21
C LEU A 184 27.28 -22.04 -3.13
N THR A 185 28.02 -22.67 -2.21
CA THR A 185 29.49 -22.58 -2.17
C THR A 185 30.19 -23.42 -3.24
N ASN A 186 29.46 -24.34 -3.89
CA ASN A 186 29.99 -25.21 -4.95
C ASN A 186 29.70 -24.72 -6.38
N ARG A 187 29.17 -23.50 -6.56
CA ARG A 187 28.87 -22.92 -7.89
C ARG A 187 29.67 -21.67 -8.25
N LEU A 188 30.71 -21.33 -7.49
CA LEU A 188 31.67 -20.25 -7.82
C LEU A 188 33.12 -20.73 -7.87
N VAL A 189 33.33 -21.98 -8.26
CA VAL A 189 34.63 -22.44 -8.77
C VAL A 189 34.38 -23.06 -10.14
N PHE A 190 35.14 -22.55 -11.12
CA PHE A 190 35.05 -22.69 -12.59
C PHE A 190 34.16 -21.67 -13.29
#